data_AF-A0A2G6EPU0-F1
#
_entry.id   AF-A0A2G6EPU0-F1
#
_cell.length_a   1.000
_cell.length_b   1.000
_cell.length_c   1.000
_cell.angle_alpha   90.00
_cell.angle_beta   90.00
_cell.angle_gamma   90.00
#
_symmetry.space_group_name_H-M   'P 1'
#
loop_
_entity.id
_entity.type
_entity.pdbx_description
1 polymer ?
#
loop_
_entity_poly.entity_id
_entity_poly.type
_entity_poly.pdbx_seq_one_letter_code
_entity_poly.pdbx_strand_id
1 'polypeptide(L)' 'MKEQHKPQNEKNSVQKLILTPNIADPDAFYAELIAMQSHLDDDSAQAAISQLLLVLANHIGDMDVLREALAVVAGEHPAK' A
#
# COMPACT_ATOMS: atom_id res chain seq x y z
N MET A 1 11.40 48.38 -1.20
CA MET A 1 11.72 47.24 -0.31
C MET A 1 10.54 46.29 -0.40
N LYS A 2 10.54 45.38 -1.39
CA LYS A 2 10.70 43.93 -1.22
C LYS A 2 10.11 43.42 0.09
N GLU A 3 8.98 42.73 0.02
CA GLU A 3 8.82 41.42 0.66
C GLU A 3 7.62 40.70 0.04
N GLN A 4 7.96 39.67 -0.74
CA GLN A 4 7.05 38.74 -1.39
C GLN A 4 6.49 37.81 -0.31
N HIS A 5 5.18 37.83 -0.05
CA HIS A 5 4.54 36.72 0.65
C HIS A 5 4.35 35.58 -0.37
N LYS A 6 5.28 34.64 -0.34
CA LYS A 6 5.20 33.35 -1.03
C LYS A 6 4.04 32.54 -0.44
N PRO A 7 3.13 31.96 -1.23
CA PRO A 7 2.15 31.02 -0.69
C PRO A 7 2.87 29.78 -0.18
N GLN A 8 2.57 29.39 1.07
CA GLN A 8 3.00 28.14 1.69
C GLN A 8 2.45 26.97 0.88
N ASN A 9 3.26 26.42 -0.02
CA ASN A 9 3.04 25.12 -0.61
C ASN A 9 4.03 24.14 0.06
N GLU A 10 3.75 23.78 1.31
CA GLU A 10 4.54 22.81 2.07
C GLU A 10 3.60 21.75 2.62
N LYS A 11 3.97 20.48 2.38
CA LYS A 11 3.33 19.22 2.82
C LYS A 11 2.29 18.60 1.89
N ASN A 12 2.69 18.29 0.65
CA ASN A 12 2.52 16.90 0.23
C ASN A 12 3.86 16.20 0.50
N SER A 13 4.03 15.65 1.70
CA SER A 13 5.07 14.64 1.92
C SER A 13 4.64 13.44 1.07
N VAL A 14 5.31 13.23 -0.06
CA VAL A 14 5.11 12.02 -0.88
C VAL A 14 5.39 10.84 0.05
N GLN A 15 4.36 10.05 0.34
CA GLN A 15 4.56 8.84 1.12
C GLN A 15 5.32 7.87 0.22
N LYS A 16 6.43 7.32 0.70
CA LYS A 16 7.22 6.33 -0.05
C LYS A 16 6.75 4.93 0.32
N LEU A 17 6.76 4.00 -0.65
CA LEU A 17 6.49 2.59 -0.37
C LEU A 17 7.43 2.03 0.72
N ILE A 18 6.84 1.34 1.71
CA ILE A 18 7.58 0.64 2.76
C ILE A 18 7.62 -0.86 2.41
N LEU A 19 8.83 -1.40 2.22
CA LEU A 19 9.05 -2.81 1.86
C LEU A 19 9.40 -3.69 3.07
N THR A 20 9.60 -3.09 4.24
CA THR A 20 9.85 -3.78 5.50
C THR A 20 8.55 -3.94 6.29
N PRO A 21 8.42 -4.93 7.19
CA PRO A 21 7.27 -5.02 8.09
C PRO A 21 7.00 -3.68 8.80
N ASN A 22 5.78 -3.18 8.70
CA ASN A 22 5.35 -1.89 9.26
C ASN A 22 4.19 -2.03 10.27
N ILE A 23 3.95 -3.25 10.73
CA ILE A 23 2.96 -3.57 11.76
C ILE A 23 3.64 -4.33 12.89
N ALA A 24 3.07 -4.24 14.10
CA ALA A 24 3.69 -4.76 15.32
C ALA A 24 3.90 -6.29 15.29
N ASP A 25 2.96 -7.00 14.68
CA ASP A 25 2.96 -8.46 14.60
C ASP A 25 2.56 -8.92 13.18
N PRO A 26 3.53 -9.03 12.26
CA PRO A 26 3.25 -9.48 10.90
C PRO A 26 2.75 -10.93 10.86
N ASP A 27 3.24 -11.78 11.75
CA ASP A 27 2.88 -13.21 11.78
C ASP A 27 1.41 -13.40 12.19
N ALA A 28 0.94 -12.64 13.18
CA ALA A 28 -0.47 -12.63 13.57
C ALA A 28 -1.39 -12.22 12.40
N PHE A 29 -1.03 -11.16 11.66
CA PHE A 29 -1.79 -10.74 10.49
C PHE A 29 -1.81 -11.80 9.39
N TYR A 30 -0.66 -12.46 9.13
CA TYR A 30 -0.61 -13.56 8.16
C TYR A 30 -1.51 -14.74 8.58
N ALA A 31 -1.56 -15.07 9.87
CA ALA A 31 -2.45 -16.13 10.37
C ALA A 31 -3.94 -15.78 10.16
N GLU A 32 -4.33 -14.54 10.43
CA GLU A 32 -5.70 -14.05 10.16
C GLU A 32 -6.04 -14.06 8.67
N LEU A 33 -5.10 -13.66 7.81
CA LEU A 33 -5.28 -13.69 6.36
C LEU A 33 -5.52 -15.11 5.83
N ILE A 34 -4.77 -16.10 6.33
CA ILE A 34 -4.96 -17.51 5.96
C ILE A 34 -6.32 -18.01 6.45
N ALA A 35 -6.68 -17.72 7.70
CA ALA A 35 -7.95 -18.14 8.28
C ALA A 35 -9.16 -17.55 7.52
N MET A 36 -9.05 -16.30 7.04
CA MET A 36 -10.09 -15.64 6.26
C MET A 36 -10.44 -16.41 4.98
N GLN A 37 -9.47 -17.00 4.30
CA GLN A 37 -9.67 -17.69 3.01
C GLN A 37 -9.76 -19.22 3.13
N SER A 38 -9.44 -19.81 4.29
CA SER A 38 -9.30 -21.27 4.45
C SER A 38 -10.57 -22.09 4.21
N HIS A 39 -11.73 -21.43 4.18
CA HIS A 39 -13.03 -22.05 3.97
C HIS A 39 -13.66 -21.70 2.61
N LEU A 40 -12.92 -20.95 1.78
CA LEU A 40 -13.34 -20.53 0.45
C LEU A 40 -12.77 -21.48 -0.60
N ASP A 41 -13.48 -21.64 -1.72
CA ASP A 41 -12.91 -22.19 -2.94
C ASP A 41 -11.90 -21.21 -3.57
N ASP A 42 -11.12 -21.69 -4.54
CA ASP A 42 -10.02 -20.91 -5.14
C ASP A 42 -10.50 -19.58 -5.76
N ASP A 43 -11.62 -19.60 -6.50
CA ASP A 43 -12.17 -18.39 -7.13
C ASP A 43 -12.65 -17.38 -6.07
N SER A 44 -13.36 -17.87 -5.04
CA SER A 44 -13.83 -17.05 -3.93
C SER A 44 -12.67 -16.47 -3.10
N ALA A 45 -11.59 -17.24 -2.89
CA ALA A 45 -10.39 -16.77 -2.20
C ALA A 45 -9.69 -15.66 -2.99
N GLN A 46 -9.55 -15.79 -4.31
CA GLN A 46 -9.01 -14.73 -5.17
C GLN A 46 -9.86 -13.46 -5.15
N ALA A 47 -11.19 -13.62 -5.16
CA ALA A 47 -12.12 -12.49 -5.05
C ALA A 47 -12.00 -11.77 -3.70
N ALA A 48 -11.83 -12.53 -2.59
CA ALA A 48 -11.63 -11.97 -1.26
C ALA A 48 -10.30 -11.18 -1.16
N ILE A 49 -9.21 -11.73 -1.71
CA ILE A 49 -7.91 -11.04 -1.76
C ILE A 49 -7.99 -9.76 -2.61
N SER A 50 -8.69 -9.79 -3.74
CA SER A 50 -8.87 -8.60 -4.59
C SER A 50 -9.66 -7.49 -3.88
N GLN A 51 -10.70 -7.87 -3.13
CA GLN A 51 -11.46 -6.92 -2.31
C GLN A 51 -10.61 -6.35 -1.17
N LEU A 52 -9.83 -7.18 -0.48
CA LEU A 52 -8.90 -6.72 0.55
C LEU A 52 -7.87 -5.74 -0.02
N LEU A 53 -7.27 -6.05 -1.18
CA LEU A 53 -6.33 -5.17 -1.85
C LEU A 53 -6.96 -3.81 -2.19
N LEU A 54 -8.20 -3.79 -2.67
CA LEU A 54 -8.93 -2.54 -2.94
C LEU A 54 -9.18 -1.72 -1.67
N VAL A 55 -9.58 -2.37 -0.57
CA VAL A 55 -9.76 -1.70 0.73
C VAL A 55 -8.45 -1.08 1.21
N LEU A 56 -7.34 -1.81 1.12
CA LEU A 56 -6.01 -1.30 1.48
C LEU A 56 -5.58 -0.16 0.55
N ALA A 57 -5.83 -0.25 -0.75
CA ALA A 57 -5.53 0.81 -1.70
C ALA A 57 -6.30 2.10 -1.39
N ASN A 58 -7.59 1.98 -1.03
CA ASN A 58 -8.40 3.10 -0.58
C ASN A 58 -7.88 3.71 0.72
N HIS A 59 -7.37 2.89 1.64
CA HIS A 59 -6.77 3.35 2.89
C HIS A 59 -5.43 4.08 2.67
N ILE A 60 -4.60 3.58 1.76
CA ILE A 60 -3.31 4.19 1.39
C ILE A 60 -3.54 5.56 0.71
N GLY A 61 -4.48 5.64 -0.24
CA GLY A 61 -4.89 6.90 -0.87
C GLY A 61 -3.85 7.61 -1.75
N ASP A 62 -2.63 7.08 -1.85
CA ASP A 62 -1.52 7.65 -2.63
C ASP A 62 -1.23 6.79 -3.87
N MET A 63 -1.49 7.35 -5.05
CA MET A 63 -1.32 6.67 -6.33
C MET A 63 0.16 6.37 -6.66
N ASP A 64 1.10 7.18 -6.18
CA ASP A 64 2.52 6.93 -6.44
C ASP A 64 3.02 5.75 -5.60
N VAL A 65 2.59 5.63 -4.34
CA VAL A 65 2.83 4.42 -3.52
C VAL A 65 2.27 3.16 -4.18
N LEU A 66 1.04 3.23 -4.71
CA LEU A 66 0.39 2.09 -5.37
C LEU A 66 1.14 1.69 -6.66
N ARG A 67 1.64 2.66 -7.43
CA ARG A 67 2.46 2.40 -8.63
C ARG A 67 3.79 1.76 -8.27
N GLU A 68 4.47 2.25 -7.23
CA GLU A 68 5.70 1.63 -6.72
C GLU A 68 5.44 0.17 -6.31
N ALA A 69 4.32 -0.11 -5.63
CA ALA A 69 3.96 -1.47 -5.23
C ALA A 69 3.73 -2.39 -6.44
N LEU A 70 3.01 -1.91 -7.46
CA LEU A 70 2.80 -2.66 -8.70
C LEU A 70 4.11 -2.96 -9.44
N ALA A 71 5.02 -1.98 -9.51
CA ALA A 71 6.33 -2.17 -10.13
C ALA A 71 7.14 -3.26 -9.42
N VAL A 72 7.18 -3.25 -8.08
CA VAL A 72 7.88 -4.27 -7.29
C VAL A 72 7.32 -5.68 -7.57
N VAL A 73 6.00 -5.84 -7.63
CA VAL A 73 5.36 -7.14 -7.91
C VAL A 73 5.61 -7.59 -9.36
N ALA A 74 5.66 -6.65 -10.31
CA ALA A 74 6.01 -6.94 -11.70
C ALA A 74 7.50 -7.31 -11.90
N GLY A 75 8.33 -7.21 -10.85
CA GLY A 75 9.77 -7.42 -10.91
C GLY A 75 10.56 -6.19 -11.40
N GLU A 76 9.87 -5.08 -11.65
CA GLU A 76 10.45 -3.79 -11.95
C GLU A 76 10.90 -3.13 -10.65
N HIS A 77 12.13 -3.45 -10.22
CA HIS A 77 12.69 -2.84 -9.04
C HIS A 77 12.88 -1.34 -9.28
N PRO A 78 12.32 -0.44 -8.43
CA PRO A 78 12.73 0.95 -8.42
C PRO A 78 14.22 0.97 -8.11
N ALA A 79 15.00 1.48 -9.06
CA ALA A 79 16.46 1.51 -8.98
C ALA A 79 16.90 2.03 -7.59
N LYS A 80 17.80 1.26 -6.97
CA LYS A 80 18.40 1.54 -5.66
C LYS A 80 19.09 2.91 -5.63
#